data_AF-A0A9W7EUD8-F1
#
_entry.id   AF-A0A9W7EUD8-F1
#
_cell.length_a   1.000
_cell.length_b   1.000
_cell.length_c   1.000
_cell.angle_alpha   90.00
_cell.angle_beta   90.00
_cell.angle_gamma   90.00
#
_symmetry.space_group_name_H-M   'P 1'
#
loop_
_entity.id
_entity.type
_entity.pdbx_description
1 polymer ?
#
loop_
_entity_poly.entity_id
_entity_poly.type
_entity_poly.pdbx_seq_one_letter_code
_entity_poly.pdbx_strand_id
1 'polypeptide(L)'
;MSELAQEAAARRQSGRRASAQLDAEQQKRVEEVKNEEDAAALERTSNQRRASAMLDLEQASRIQKLKLEEEMDGLERSSNQRRASKAMDMEQQRRVSDMAKEESEAKAERKKSQELAGSLLDEEQKEQIAEQEAEAKRVEEERKKNAAEAALMMDEEQTRRMEEKPRAKSLASEKGVLEELQDEVDENVDDIADVGEAKGLGQNPGEKATISDKASANVQELMKADAGDESLRKYKEQLLGKAAKGDLGDTSDTRKVVVTEFKVVFEDKGSPDQVFNLDTEEGVAKLTADGLQLKEGAGFRFELKFRVNHEILTGLKFINKTKKGIFSQSEDVVIGSFAPATEPYSFAFPRYGFNNAPAGMMFRGVYKAIDKFTDSDGNEHLTYDYKVKIVR
;
A
#
# COMPACT_ATOMS: atom_id res chain seq x y z
N MET A 1 -128.47 25.58 -22.79
CA MET A 1 -127.62 24.38 -22.57
C MET A 1 -126.30 24.40 -23.36
N SER A 2 -126.12 25.20 -24.43
CA SER A 2 -124.88 25.19 -25.23
C SER A 2 -123.75 26.09 -24.71
N GLU A 3 -124.03 27.24 -24.07
CA GLU A 3 -122.98 28.15 -23.59
C GLU A 3 -122.18 27.60 -22.39
N LEU A 4 -122.85 26.95 -21.42
CA LEU A 4 -122.18 26.34 -20.27
C LEU A 4 -121.21 25.21 -20.66
N ALA A 5 -121.53 24.47 -21.73
CA ALA A 5 -120.65 23.42 -22.25
C ALA A 5 -119.42 24.00 -22.96
N GLN A 6 -119.58 25.13 -23.67
CA GLN A 6 -118.48 25.85 -24.31
C GLN A 6 -117.55 26.49 -23.28
N GLU A 7 -118.09 27.08 -22.21
CA GLU A 7 -117.30 27.67 -21.13
C GLU A 7 -116.50 26.63 -20.36
N ALA A 8 -117.09 25.46 -20.05
CA ALA A 8 -116.38 24.35 -19.41
C ALA A 8 -115.25 23.78 -20.30
N ALA A 9 -115.47 23.71 -21.61
CA ALA A 9 -114.44 23.30 -22.57
C ALA A 9 -113.30 24.34 -22.66
N ALA A 10 -113.62 25.64 -22.70
CA ALA A 10 -112.65 26.72 -22.71
C ALA A 10 -111.79 26.75 -21.43
N ARG A 11 -112.41 26.55 -20.25
CA ARG A 11 -111.68 26.44 -18.96
C ARG A 11 -110.76 25.22 -18.92
N ARG A 12 -111.19 24.07 -19.45
CA ARG A 12 -110.34 22.87 -19.56
C ARG A 12 -109.18 23.08 -20.54
N GLN A 13 -109.40 23.76 -21.66
CA GLN A 13 -108.35 24.07 -22.62
C GLN A 13 -107.36 25.11 -22.07
N SER A 14 -107.85 26.11 -21.33
CA SER A 14 -107.03 27.09 -20.61
C SER A 14 -106.18 26.42 -19.52
N GLY A 15 -106.76 25.52 -18.71
CA GLY A 15 -106.03 24.75 -17.70
C GLY A 15 -104.94 23.85 -18.29
N ARG A 16 -105.23 23.19 -19.42
CA ARG A 16 -104.20 22.39 -20.15
C ARG A 16 -103.09 23.27 -20.73
N ARG A 17 -103.42 24.45 -21.25
CA ARG A 17 -102.41 25.41 -21.74
C ARG A 17 -101.54 25.94 -20.60
N ALA A 18 -102.14 26.24 -19.45
CA ALA A 18 -101.41 26.71 -18.28
C ALA A 18 -100.47 25.62 -17.72
N SER A 19 -100.92 24.36 -17.65
CA SER A 19 -100.04 23.24 -17.25
C SER A 19 -98.90 23.04 -18.26
N ALA A 20 -99.17 23.05 -19.56
CA ALA A 20 -98.13 22.90 -20.57
C ALA A 20 -97.10 24.05 -20.53
N GLN A 21 -97.53 25.28 -20.20
CA GLN A 21 -96.64 26.41 -20.00
C GLN A 21 -95.76 26.25 -18.76
N LEU A 22 -96.33 25.77 -17.65
CA LEU A 22 -95.58 25.45 -16.43
C LEU A 22 -94.55 24.34 -16.67
N ASP A 23 -94.92 23.28 -17.38
CA ASP A 23 -94.01 22.17 -17.71
C ASP A 23 -92.87 22.63 -18.62
N ALA A 24 -93.17 23.47 -19.62
CA ALA A 24 -92.17 24.06 -20.50
C ALA A 24 -91.21 25.01 -19.75
N GLU A 25 -91.72 25.81 -18.81
CA GLU A 25 -90.89 26.69 -17.98
C GLU A 25 -90.00 25.87 -17.03
N GLN A 26 -90.52 24.80 -16.44
CA GLN A 26 -89.72 23.88 -15.61
C GLN A 26 -88.62 23.19 -16.41
N GLN A 27 -88.90 22.70 -17.61
CA GLN A 27 -87.89 22.10 -18.49
C GLN A 27 -86.79 23.11 -18.84
N LYS A 28 -87.17 24.35 -19.16
CA LYS A 28 -86.20 25.42 -19.47
C LYS A 28 -85.29 25.72 -18.29
N ARG A 29 -85.82 25.80 -17.07
CA ARG A 29 -85.01 26.02 -15.85
C ARG A 29 -84.06 24.85 -15.59
N VAL A 30 -84.50 23.61 -15.83
CA VAL A 30 -83.63 22.43 -15.69
C VAL A 30 -82.49 22.43 -16.71
N GLU A 31 -82.77 22.83 -17.96
CA GLU A 31 -81.71 22.98 -18.97
C GLU A 31 -80.74 24.12 -18.66
N GLU A 32 -81.23 25.26 -18.17
CA GLU A 32 -80.38 26.39 -17.74
C GLU A 32 -79.43 25.96 -16.60
N VAL A 33 -79.95 25.27 -15.57
CA VAL A 33 -79.12 24.75 -14.47
C VAL A 33 -78.07 23.76 -14.96
N LYS A 34 -78.43 22.84 -15.87
CA LYS A 34 -77.46 21.89 -16.44
C LYS A 34 -76.36 22.60 -17.22
N ASN A 35 -76.72 23.61 -18.03
CA ASN A 35 -75.73 24.38 -18.79
C ASN A 35 -74.78 25.17 -17.87
N GLU A 36 -75.28 25.71 -16.76
CA GLU A 36 -74.45 26.36 -15.74
C GLU A 36 -73.51 25.38 -15.03
N GLU A 37 -74.00 24.18 -14.68
CA GLU A 37 -73.18 23.13 -14.07
C GLU A 37 -72.07 22.64 -15.02
N ASP A 38 -72.38 22.45 -16.30
CA ASP A 38 -71.41 22.06 -17.33
C ASP A 38 -70.36 23.15 -17.56
N ALA A 39 -70.77 24.42 -17.60
CA ALA A 39 -69.86 25.57 -17.71
C ALA A 39 -68.92 25.66 -16.49
N ALA A 40 -69.46 25.49 -15.28
CA ALA A 40 -68.66 25.49 -14.05
C ALA A 40 -67.70 24.30 -13.98
N ALA A 41 -68.10 23.12 -14.47
CA ALA A 41 -67.22 21.95 -14.57
C ALA A 41 -66.07 22.18 -15.57
N LEU A 42 -66.36 22.80 -16.72
CA LEU A 42 -65.35 23.16 -17.71
C LEU A 42 -64.34 24.19 -17.15
N GLU A 43 -64.82 25.18 -16.41
CA GLU A 43 -63.95 26.19 -15.78
C GLU A 43 -63.06 25.56 -14.70
N ARG A 44 -63.61 24.69 -13.85
CA ARG A 44 -62.84 23.96 -12.82
C ARG A 44 -61.73 23.11 -13.44
N THR A 45 -62.04 22.38 -14.52
CA THR A 45 -61.04 21.55 -15.21
C THR A 45 -59.97 22.40 -15.89
N SER A 46 -60.34 23.54 -16.49
CA SER A 46 -59.38 24.51 -17.04
C SER A 46 -58.46 25.10 -15.97
N ASN A 47 -59.02 25.50 -14.83
CA ASN A 47 -58.26 26.04 -13.69
C ASN A 47 -57.33 24.98 -13.08
N GLN A 48 -57.79 23.73 -12.95
CA GLN A 48 -56.94 22.61 -12.50
C GLN A 48 -55.77 22.35 -13.45
N ARG A 49 -55.99 22.35 -14.77
CA ARG A 49 -54.93 22.18 -15.77
C ARG A 49 -53.91 23.32 -15.76
N ARG A 50 -54.36 24.56 -15.56
CA ARG A 50 -53.46 25.72 -15.41
C ARG A 50 -52.61 25.61 -14.14
N ALA A 51 -53.21 25.17 -13.03
CA ALA A 51 -52.49 24.97 -11.78
C ALA A 51 -51.44 23.85 -11.90
N SER A 52 -51.79 22.71 -12.51
CA SER A 52 -50.83 21.62 -12.72
C SER A 52 -49.67 22.04 -13.63
N ALA A 53 -49.97 22.74 -14.73
CA ALA A 53 -48.94 23.23 -15.65
C ALA A 53 -47.96 24.23 -14.99
N MET A 54 -48.44 25.07 -14.07
CA MET A 54 -47.57 25.97 -13.30
C MET A 54 -46.66 25.20 -12.33
N LEU A 55 -47.19 24.17 -11.66
CA LEU A 55 -46.38 23.32 -10.76
C LEU A 55 -45.31 22.55 -11.53
N ASP A 56 -45.64 22.00 -12.70
CA ASP A 56 -44.68 21.28 -13.55
C ASP A 56 -43.57 22.21 -14.04
N LEU A 57 -43.91 23.45 -14.42
CA LEU A 57 -42.94 24.46 -14.86
C LEU A 57 -42.03 24.91 -13.69
N GLU A 58 -42.58 25.05 -12.49
CA GLU A 58 -41.79 25.36 -11.30
C GLU A 58 -40.83 24.22 -10.94
N GLN A 59 -41.30 22.96 -10.99
CA GLN A 59 -40.48 21.79 -10.76
C GLN A 59 -39.35 21.68 -11.79
N ALA A 60 -39.66 21.85 -13.08
CA ALA A 60 -38.65 21.86 -14.14
C ALA A 60 -37.58 22.95 -13.92
N SER A 61 -38.02 24.14 -13.49
CA SER A 61 -37.11 25.26 -13.18
C SER A 61 -36.20 24.95 -12.00
N ARG A 62 -36.72 24.31 -10.94
CA ARG A 62 -35.92 23.86 -9.79
C ARG A 62 -34.89 22.79 -10.19
N ILE A 63 -35.29 21.83 -11.02
CA ILE A 63 -34.38 20.79 -11.54
C ILE A 63 -33.25 21.41 -12.36
N GLN A 64 -33.55 22.37 -13.24
CA GLN A 64 -32.51 23.07 -14.00
C GLN A 64 -31.54 23.84 -13.10
N LYS A 65 -32.06 24.51 -12.07
CA LYS A 65 -31.20 25.23 -11.11
C LYS A 65 -30.26 24.28 -10.36
N LEU A 66 -30.76 23.15 -9.88
CA LEU A 66 -29.94 22.14 -9.20
C LEU A 66 -28.86 21.56 -10.11
N LYS A 67 -29.18 21.30 -11.38
CA LYS A 67 -28.18 20.82 -12.37
C LYS A 67 -27.07 21.85 -12.60
N LEU A 68 -27.42 23.12 -12.73
CA LEU A 68 -26.44 24.21 -12.88
C LEU A 68 -25.53 24.34 -11.64
N GLU A 69 -26.09 24.19 -10.44
CA GLU A 69 -25.35 24.23 -9.18
C GLU A 69 -24.38 23.03 -9.07
N GLU A 70 -24.81 21.84 -9.45
CA GLU A 70 -23.97 20.63 -9.49
C GLU A 70 -22.81 20.74 -10.51
N GLU A 71 -23.07 21.31 -11.69
CA GLU A 71 -22.03 21.58 -12.68
C GLU A 71 -20.99 22.60 -12.19
N MET A 72 -21.44 23.66 -11.52
CA MET A 72 -20.54 24.67 -10.92
C MET A 72 -19.67 24.08 -9.82
N ASP A 73 -20.28 23.29 -8.91
CA ASP A 73 -19.54 22.58 -7.86
C ASP A 73 -18.52 21.60 -8.45
N GLY A 74 -18.88 20.90 -9.54
CA GLY A 74 -17.97 20.00 -10.27
C GLY A 74 -16.77 20.74 -10.85
N LEU A 75 -16.99 21.92 -11.46
CA LEU A 75 -15.93 22.78 -11.99
C LEU A 75 -15.02 23.30 -10.89
N GLU A 76 -15.57 23.72 -9.75
CA GLU A 76 -14.78 24.20 -8.61
C GLU A 76 -13.92 23.08 -8.01
N ARG A 77 -14.48 21.88 -7.82
CA ARG A 77 -13.72 20.70 -7.37
C ARG A 77 -12.59 20.35 -8.33
N SER A 78 -12.84 20.37 -9.65
CA SER A 78 -11.81 20.11 -10.66
C SER A 78 -10.69 21.16 -10.63
N SER A 79 -11.05 22.45 -10.51
CA SER A 79 -10.09 23.55 -10.39
C SER A 79 -9.23 23.41 -9.13
N ASN A 80 -9.85 23.10 -7.99
CA ASN A 80 -9.15 22.89 -6.73
C ASN A 80 -8.24 21.66 -6.77
N GLN A 81 -8.67 20.57 -7.41
CA GLN A 81 -7.84 19.37 -7.60
C GLN A 81 -6.61 19.67 -8.47
N ARG A 82 -6.76 20.44 -9.54
CA ARG A 82 -5.64 20.88 -10.39
C ARG A 82 -4.64 21.76 -9.63
N ARG A 83 -5.14 22.68 -8.80
CA ARG A 83 -4.29 23.54 -7.95
C ARG A 83 -3.51 22.70 -6.93
N ALA A 84 -4.16 21.75 -6.28
CA ALA A 84 -3.53 20.85 -5.32
C ALA A 84 -2.45 19.97 -5.98
N SER A 85 -2.76 19.40 -7.16
CA SER A 85 -1.80 18.61 -7.94
C SER A 85 -0.56 19.43 -8.31
N LYS A 86 -0.75 20.64 -8.83
CA LYS A 86 0.35 21.54 -9.17
C LYS A 86 1.20 21.94 -7.96
N ALA A 87 0.57 22.11 -6.79
CA ALA A 87 1.29 22.41 -5.56
C ALA A 87 2.15 21.22 -5.09
N MET A 88 1.60 20.00 -5.16
CA MET A 88 2.34 18.76 -4.87
C MET A 88 3.54 18.57 -5.80
N ASP A 89 3.35 18.79 -7.11
CA ASP A 89 4.43 18.69 -8.09
C ASP A 89 5.55 19.71 -7.81
N MET A 90 5.20 20.96 -7.47
CA MET A 90 6.19 21.98 -7.09
C MET A 90 6.93 21.62 -5.80
N GLU A 91 6.24 21.04 -4.81
CA GLU A 91 6.87 20.62 -3.56
C GLU A 91 7.80 19.41 -3.77
N GLN A 92 7.40 18.44 -4.60
CA GLN A 92 8.25 17.33 -4.99
C GLN A 92 9.52 17.81 -5.71
N GLN A 93 9.40 18.75 -6.65
CA GLN A 93 10.56 19.33 -7.32
C GLN A 93 11.51 20.03 -6.35
N ARG A 94 10.97 20.75 -5.34
CA ARG A 94 11.80 21.36 -4.28
C ARG A 94 12.54 20.30 -3.48
N ARG A 95 11.85 19.28 -2.98
CA ARG A 95 12.48 18.19 -2.21
C ARG A 95 13.58 17.47 -2.99
N VAL A 96 13.34 17.18 -4.27
CA VAL A 96 14.36 16.57 -5.13
C VAL A 96 15.58 17.51 -5.28
N SER A 97 15.34 18.81 -5.44
CA SER A 97 16.45 19.78 -5.55
C SER A 97 17.24 19.95 -4.25
N ASP A 98 16.57 19.88 -3.10
CA ASP A 98 17.20 20.00 -1.79
C ASP A 98 18.00 18.73 -1.46
N MET A 99 17.43 17.54 -1.73
CA MET A 99 18.16 16.27 -1.63
C MET A 99 19.40 16.23 -2.52
N ALA A 100 19.31 16.75 -3.75
CA ALA A 100 20.46 16.80 -4.66
C ALA A 100 21.58 17.71 -4.12
N LYS A 101 21.23 18.81 -3.44
CA LYS A 101 22.21 19.67 -2.77
C LYS A 101 22.85 18.98 -1.58
N GLU A 102 22.05 18.38 -0.69
CA GLU A 102 22.53 17.63 0.47
C GLU A 102 23.46 16.48 0.05
N GLU A 103 23.11 15.76 -1.02
CA GLU A 103 23.97 14.69 -1.55
C GLU A 103 25.29 15.24 -2.09
N SER A 104 25.28 16.41 -2.74
CA SER A 104 26.50 17.05 -3.24
C SER A 104 27.40 17.53 -2.11
N GLU A 105 26.84 18.07 -1.04
CA GLU A 105 27.56 18.52 0.15
C GLU A 105 28.15 17.32 0.91
N ALA A 106 27.36 16.26 1.11
CA ALA A 106 27.81 15.03 1.73
C ALA A 106 28.93 14.34 0.92
N LYS A 107 28.87 14.35 -0.41
CA LYS A 107 29.96 13.86 -1.27
C LYS A 107 31.22 14.70 -1.11
N ALA A 108 31.10 16.02 -1.02
CA ALA A 108 32.24 16.90 -0.80
C ALA A 108 32.89 16.67 0.58
N GLU A 109 32.10 16.49 1.64
CA GLU A 109 32.61 16.17 2.98
C GLU A 109 33.28 14.79 3.04
N ARG A 110 32.69 13.77 2.40
CA ARG A 110 33.29 12.44 2.30
C ARG A 110 34.63 12.49 1.58
N LYS A 111 34.72 13.24 0.48
CA LYS A 111 35.97 13.41 -0.27
C LYS A 111 37.05 14.06 0.60
N LYS A 112 36.73 15.16 1.31
CA LYS A 112 37.66 15.81 2.24
C LYS A 112 38.11 14.87 3.37
N SER A 113 37.18 14.11 3.93
CA SER A 113 37.47 13.13 4.99
C SER A 113 38.38 12.00 4.50
N GLN A 114 38.15 11.54 3.26
CA GLN A 114 38.96 10.50 2.62
C GLN A 114 40.38 10.98 2.30
N GLU A 115 40.53 12.22 1.80
CA GLU A 115 41.84 12.85 1.57
C GLU A 115 42.62 13.00 2.89
N LEU A 116 41.95 13.42 3.96
CA LEU A 116 42.57 13.60 5.27
C LEU A 116 42.99 12.25 5.89
N ALA A 117 42.15 11.22 5.78
CA ALA A 117 42.50 9.86 6.21
C ALA A 117 43.68 9.28 5.42
N GLY A 118 43.74 9.51 4.09
CA GLY A 118 44.88 9.11 3.27
C GLY A 118 46.18 9.77 3.72
N SER A 119 46.15 11.08 4.00
CA SER A 119 47.34 11.80 4.47
C SER A 119 47.87 11.33 5.82
N LEU A 120 46.98 10.94 6.74
CA LEU A 120 47.36 10.39 8.04
C LEU A 120 48.00 9.00 7.92
N LEU A 121 47.45 8.15 7.05
CA LEU A 121 48.03 6.83 6.77
C LEU A 121 49.42 6.95 6.13
N ASP A 122 49.61 7.91 5.22
CA ASP A 122 50.92 8.15 4.60
C ASP A 122 51.97 8.66 5.62
N GLU A 123 51.55 9.46 6.61
CA GLU A 123 52.43 9.85 7.73
C GLU A 123 52.76 8.66 8.63
N GLU A 124 51.77 7.85 9.01
CA GLU A 124 51.95 6.69 9.88
C GLU A 124 52.87 5.63 9.23
N GLN A 125 52.73 5.39 7.93
CA GLN A 125 53.63 4.52 7.18
C GLN A 125 55.08 5.05 7.16
N LYS A 126 55.28 6.36 7.02
CA LYS A 126 56.61 6.96 7.07
C LYS A 126 57.26 6.80 8.44
N GLU A 127 56.49 6.98 9.52
CA GLU A 127 56.99 6.77 10.88
C GLU A 127 57.38 5.31 11.11
N GLN A 128 56.55 4.35 10.69
CA GLN A 128 56.85 2.92 10.81
C GLN A 128 58.11 2.51 10.03
N ILE A 129 58.27 3.01 8.79
CA ILE A 129 59.47 2.75 7.98
C ILE A 129 60.71 3.33 8.67
N ALA A 130 60.63 4.56 9.20
CA ALA A 130 61.74 5.19 9.90
C ALA A 130 62.12 4.44 11.19
N GLU A 131 61.13 3.91 11.92
CA GLU A 131 61.36 3.09 13.11
C GLU A 131 62.04 1.76 12.77
N GLN A 132 61.58 1.07 11.72
CA GLN A 132 62.20 -0.17 11.24
C GLN A 132 63.64 0.05 10.76
N GLU A 133 63.92 1.15 10.05
CA GLU A 133 65.28 1.49 9.65
C GLU A 133 66.18 1.81 10.85
N ALA A 134 65.65 2.47 11.87
CA ALA A 134 66.39 2.77 13.10
C ALA A 134 66.69 1.49 13.90
N GLU A 135 65.74 0.56 13.97
CA GLU A 135 65.91 -0.74 14.61
C GLU A 135 66.94 -1.60 13.86
N ALA A 136 66.87 -1.65 12.52
CA ALA A 136 67.84 -2.36 11.69
C ALA A 136 69.27 -1.85 11.92
N LYS A 137 69.46 -0.53 12.02
CA LYS A 137 70.76 0.08 12.35
C LYS A 137 71.26 -0.32 13.73
N ARG A 138 70.38 -0.36 14.74
CA ARG A 138 70.75 -0.80 16.11
C ARG A 138 71.18 -2.26 16.15
N VAL A 139 70.45 -3.15 15.47
CA VAL A 139 70.79 -4.56 15.35
C VAL A 139 72.13 -4.75 14.64
N GLU A 140 72.41 -3.97 13.59
CA GLU A 140 73.69 -4.02 12.88
C GLU A 140 74.86 -3.54 13.77
N GLU A 141 74.68 -2.48 14.54
CA GLU A 141 75.69 -2.02 15.51
C GLU A 141 75.96 -3.05 16.61
N GLU A 142 74.92 -3.70 17.12
CA GLU A 142 75.04 -4.76 18.13
C GLU A 142 75.74 -5.99 17.56
N ARG A 143 75.44 -6.39 16.32
CA ARG A 143 76.18 -7.45 15.60
C ARG A 143 77.66 -7.11 15.44
N LYS A 144 77.99 -5.86 15.12
CA LYS A 144 79.39 -5.40 15.01
C LYS A 144 80.11 -5.45 16.36
N LYS A 145 79.44 -5.07 17.45
CA LYS A 145 79.99 -5.18 18.82
C LYS A 145 80.23 -6.63 19.21
N ASN A 146 79.24 -7.50 19.01
CA ASN A 146 79.35 -8.93 19.33
C ASN A 146 80.43 -9.62 18.49
N ALA A 147 80.59 -9.25 17.21
CA ALA A 147 81.67 -9.76 16.37
C ALA A 147 83.06 -9.29 16.84
N ALA A 148 83.18 -8.04 17.28
CA ALA A 148 84.43 -7.53 17.85
C ALA A 148 84.78 -8.21 19.19
N GLU A 149 83.78 -8.46 20.03
CA GLU A 149 83.95 -9.18 21.29
C GLU A 149 84.32 -10.66 21.07
N ALA A 150 83.71 -11.32 20.09
CA ALA A 150 84.09 -12.67 19.69
C ALA A 150 85.54 -12.74 19.13
N ALA A 151 85.96 -11.73 18.37
CA ALA A 151 87.34 -11.64 17.88
C ALA A 151 88.35 -11.45 19.02
N LEU A 152 88.03 -10.65 20.03
CA LEU A 152 88.84 -10.49 21.24
C LEU A 152 88.94 -11.78 22.05
N MET A 153 87.83 -12.51 22.21
CA MET A 153 87.84 -13.82 22.88
C MET A 153 88.68 -14.86 22.13
N MET A 154 88.67 -14.86 20.79
CA MET A 154 89.54 -15.74 20.01
C MET A 154 91.02 -15.39 20.14
N ASP A 155 91.37 -14.10 20.26
CA ASP A 155 92.74 -13.63 20.45
C ASP A 155 93.25 -13.96 21.87
N GLU A 156 92.40 -13.84 22.89
CA GLU A 156 92.66 -14.31 24.26
C GLU A 156 92.79 -15.85 24.35
N GLU A 157 92.02 -16.61 23.57
CA GLU A 157 92.14 -18.06 23.52
C GLU A 157 93.42 -18.51 22.79
N GLN A 158 93.81 -17.81 21.71
CA GLN A 158 95.07 -18.08 21.00
C GLN A 158 96.30 -17.77 21.84
N THR A 159 96.26 -16.71 22.64
CA THR A 159 97.35 -16.37 23.58
C THR A 159 97.46 -17.38 24.72
N ARG A 160 96.34 -17.88 25.26
CA ARG A 160 96.34 -19.00 26.24
C ARG A 160 96.90 -20.30 25.65
N ARG A 161 96.66 -20.60 24.38
CA ARG A 161 97.23 -21.77 23.69
C ARG A 161 98.73 -21.66 23.39
N MET A 162 99.30 -20.45 23.41
CA MET A 162 100.75 -20.25 23.21
C MET A 162 101.58 -20.41 24.50
N GLU A 163 100.96 -20.39 25.68
CA GLU A 163 101.66 -20.55 26.98
C GLU A 163 101.80 -22.02 27.45
N GLU A 164 101.14 -22.99 26.79
CA GLU A 164 101.37 -24.42 27.07
C GLU A 164 102.18 -25.10 25.95
N LYS A 165 103.37 -25.62 26.29
CA LYS A 165 104.23 -26.44 25.42
C LYS A 165 104.76 -27.67 26.19
N PRO A 166 105.09 -28.79 25.52
CA PRO A 166 104.13 -29.85 25.20
C PRO A 166 104.54 -31.20 25.83
N ARG A 167 103.61 -32.16 25.92
CA ARG A 167 103.95 -33.58 26.10
C ARG A 167 103.25 -34.45 25.07
N ALA A 168 104.08 -35.14 24.28
CA ALA A 168 103.68 -36.09 23.26
C ALA A 168 103.19 -37.43 23.83
N LYS A 169 102.32 -38.10 23.05
CA LYS A 169 101.97 -39.53 22.93
C LYS A 169 100.44 -39.63 22.72
N SER A 170 99.82 -40.51 21.94
CA SER A 170 100.18 -41.48 20.90
C SER A 170 98.87 -42.25 20.58
N LEU A 171 98.67 -42.68 19.33
CA LEU A 171 97.92 -43.88 18.91
C LEU A 171 96.37 -43.97 19.10
N ALA A 172 95.68 -43.90 17.96
CA ALA A 172 94.80 -44.93 17.35
C ALA A 172 93.58 -45.55 18.08
N SER A 173 92.53 -45.77 17.25
CA SER A 173 91.37 -46.72 17.37
C SER A 173 90.31 -46.36 18.42
N GLU A 174 89.00 -46.60 18.28
CA GLU A 174 88.12 -47.25 17.28
C GLU A 174 86.66 -46.93 17.69
N LYS A 175 85.74 -46.87 16.71
CA LYS A 175 84.33 -47.35 16.70
C LYS A 175 83.22 -46.81 17.64
N GLY A 176 82.04 -46.64 17.01
CA GLY A 176 80.72 -47.05 17.53
C GLY A 176 79.70 -45.92 17.69
N VAL A 177 79.02 -45.44 16.64
CA VAL A 177 77.72 -45.92 16.04
C VAL A 177 76.49 -45.61 16.91
N LEU A 178 75.60 -44.75 16.39
CA LEU A 178 74.16 -44.98 16.08
C LEU A 178 73.61 -43.63 15.54
N GLU A 179 73.37 -43.42 14.24
CA GLU A 179 72.25 -43.90 13.39
C GLU A 179 70.86 -43.62 14.00
N GLU A 180 69.84 -43.09 13.31
CA GLU A 180 69.55 -42.96 11.88
C GLU A 180 68.36 -41.97 11.71
N LEU A 181 68.40 -41.18 10.62
CA LEU A 181 67.36 -40.96 9.60
C LEU A 181 66.06 -40.20 9.96
N GLN A 182 65.46 -39.42 9.06
CA GLN A 182 65.37 -39.61 7.60
C GLN A 182 65.06 -38.31 6.85
N ASP A 183 65.60 -38.25 5.64
CA ASP A 183 65.50 -37.27 4.54
C ASP A 183 64.06 -37.11 3.99
N GLU A 184 63.66 -36.23 3.04
CA GLU A 184 64.23 -35.66 1.80
C GLU A 184 63.46 -34.32 1.53
N VAL A 185 64.06 -33.18 1.09
CA VAL A 185 64.51 -32.81 -0.29
C VAL A 185 63.33 -32.86 -1.29
N ASP A 186 62.90 -31.78 -1.97
CA ASP A 186 63.68 -31.05 -2.97
C ASP A 186 63.09 -29.67 -3.38
N GLU A 187 63.96 -28.91 -4.05
CA GLU A 187 63.89 -27.55 -4.59
C GLU A 187 62.85 -27.31 -5.72
N ASN A 188 62.33 -26.08 -5.86
CA ASN A 188 62.77 -25.14 -6.91
C ASN A 188 61.94 -23.85 -7.01
N VAL A 189 62.66 -22.85 -7.52
CA VAL A 189 62.42 -21.41 -7.67
C VAL A 189 61.61 -21.11 -8.95
N ASP A 190 60.80 -20.03 -8.96
CA ASP A 190 60.86 -18.95 -9.96
C ASP A 190 59.68 -17.95 -9.88
N ASP A 191 60.04 -16.72 -10.20
CA ASP A 191 59.39 -15.42 -10.05
C ASP A 191 58.04 -15.21 -10.79
N ILE A 192 57.25 -14.22 -10.32
CA ILE A 192 56.90 -12.97 -11.05
C ILE A 192 55.70 -12.26 -10.39
N ALA A 193 55.80 -10.94 -10.42
CA ALA A 193 54.99 -9.90 -9.82
C ALA A 193 53.53 -9.72 -10.34
N ASP A 194 52.80 -8.91 -9.55
CA ASP A 194 52.00 -7.74 -9.96
C ASP A 194 50.46 -7.80 -9.86
N VAL A 195 49.96 -6.96 -8.93
CA VAL A 195 48.79 -6.05 -8.99
C VAL A 195 47.34 -6.58 -9.07
N GLY A 196 46.55 -6.06 -8.11
CA GLY A 196 45.12 -5.71 -8.26
C GLY A 196 44.16 -6.75 -7.70
N GLU A 197 43.02 -6.43 -7.07
CA GLU A 197 42.33 -5.18 -6.82
C GLU A 197 41.17 -5.56 -5.87
N ALA A 198 40.94 -4.77 -4.81
CA ALA A 198 39.85 -5.01 -3.86
C ALA A 198 38.49 -4.80 -4.56
N LYS A 199 37.63 -5.83 -4.53
CA LYS A 199 36.26 -5.76 -5.04
C LYS A 199 35.44 -4.73 -4.26
N GLY A 200 35.23 -3.58 -4.89
CA GLY A 200 34.29 -2.55 -4.46
C GLY A 200 32.84 -3.03 -4.50
N LEU A 201 32.09 -2.64 -3.48
CA LEU A 201 30.64 -2.76 -3.37
C LEU A 201 29.98 -1.90 -4.45
N GLY A 202 29.54 -2.53 -5.54
CA GLY A 202 28.72 -1.91 -6.57
C GLY A 202 27.30 -1.67 -6.05
N GLN A 203 26.90 -0.40 -5.96
CA GLN A 203 25.51 0.01 -5.85
C GLN A 203 24.79 -0.27 -7.17
N ASN A 204 23.76 -1.12 -7.14
CA ASN A 204 22.80 -1.25 -8.23
C ASN A 204 21.74 -0.14 -8.11
N PRO A 205 21.44 0.63 -9.18
CA PRO A 205 20.34 1.59 -9.17
C PRO A 205 19.04 0.89 -9.59
N GLY A 206 18.12 0.69 -8.65
CA GLY A 206 16.80 0.11 -8.94
C GLY A 206 15.91 -0.24 -7.76
N GLU A 207 16.19 0.28 -6.56
CA GLU A 207 15.44 -0.09 -5.36
C GLU A 207 14.12 0.70 -5.28
N LYS A 208 13.00 0.01 -5.60
CA LYS A 208 11.67 0.43 -5.18
C LYS A 208 11.72 0.58 -3.65
N ALA A 209 11.23 1.72 -3.13
CA ALA A 209 11.22 2.04 -1.71
C ALA A 209 10.91 0.81 -0.84
N THR A 210 11.95 0.28 -0.21
CA THR A 210 11.86 -0.82 0.75
C THR A 210 11.26 -0.25 2.02
N ILE A 211 10.04 -0.69 2.33
CA ILE A 211 9.42 -0.44 3.63
C ILE A 211 10.34 -1.12 4.66
N SER A 212 10.84 -0.37 5.65
CA SER A 212 11.79 -0.87 6.64
C SER A 212 11.27 -2.14 7.35
N ASP A 213 11.98 -3.26 7.17
CA ASP A 213 11.60 -4.61 7.64
C ASP A 213 11.93 -4.90 9.13
N LYS A 214 12.16 -3.88 9.97
CA LYS A 214 12.70 -4.07 11.33
C LYS A 214 11.83 -3.49 12.46
N ALA A 215 10.52 -3.73 12.41
CA ALA A 215 9.69 -3.58 13.61
C ALA A 215 9.57 -4.94 14.32
N SER A 216 9.80 -5.01 15.64
CA SER A 216 9.46 -6.22 16.41
C SER A 216 7.97 -6.49 16.23
N ALA A 217 7.63 -7.69 15.74
CA ALA A 217 6.25 -8.10 15.50
C ALA A 217 5.46 -8.28 16.82
N ASN A 218 6.16 -8.48 17.95
CA ASN A 218 5.52 -8.81 19.21
C ASN A 218 5.10 -7.56 19.99
N VAL A 219 3.79 -7.43 20.20
CA VAL A 219 3.17 -6.31 20.95
C VAL A 219 3.76 -6.17 22.35
N GLN A 220 4.05 -7.27 23.05
CA GLN A 220 4.58 -7.22 24.42
C GLN A 220 6.02 -6.75 24.46
N GLU A 221 6.84 -7.16 23.49
CA GLU A 221 8.23 -6.70 23.39
C GLU A 221 8.27 -5.21 23.10
N LEU A 222 7.43 -4.74 22.18
CA LEU A 222 7.27 -3.32 21.88
C LEU A 222 6.84 -2.51 23.11
N MET A 223 5.95 -3.04 23.95
CA MET A 223 5.56 -2.36 25.20
C MET A 223 6.70 -2.32 26.23
N LYS A 224 7.53 -3.37 26.31
CA LYS A 224 8.63 -3.47 27.27
C LYS A 224 9.84 -2.61 26.91
N ALA A 225 10.15 -2.46 25.62
CA ALA A 225 11.35 -1.77 25.15
C ALA A 225 11.45 -0.31 25.65
N ASP A 226 10.32 0.38 25.82
CA ASP A 226 10.26 1.79 26.22
C ASP A 226 9.44 2.01 27.50
N ALA A 227 9.45 1.05 28.42
CA ALA A 227 8.70 1.14 29.68
C ALA A 227 9.07 2.36 30.55
N GLY A 228 10.28 2.92 30.35
CA GLY A 228 10.77 4.09 31.08
C GLY A 228 10.36 5.45 30.50
N ASP A 229 9.76 5.50 29.30
CA ASP A 229 9.37 6.75 28.64
C ASP A 229 7.83 6.87 28.57
N GLU A 230 7.28 7.80 29.35
CA GLU A 230 5.83 8.03 29.39
C GLU A 230 5.25 8.48 28.05
N SER A 231 6.01 9.25 27.26
CA SER A 231 5.56 9.79 25.97
C SER A 231 5.48 8.68 24.92
N LEU A 232 6.49 7.82 24.85
CA LEU A 232 6.52 6.66 23.95
C LEU A 232 5.47 5.62 24.35
N ARG A 233 5.24 5.42 25.66
CA ARG A 233 4.17 4.53 26.13
C ARG A 233 2.79 5.03 25.69
N LYS A 234 2.46 6.30 25.89
CA LYS A 234 1.19 6.91 25.43
C LYS A 234 1.05 6.81 23.91
N TYR A 235 2.12 7.07 23.17
CA TYR A 235 2.12 6.97 21.71
C TYR A 235 1.82 5.54 21.24
N LYS A 236 2.47 4.53 21.81
CA LYS A 236 2.24 3.13 21.45
C LYS A 236 0.88 2.62 21.90
N GLU A 237 0.40 3.03 23.07
CA GLU A 237 -0.98 2.74 23.51
C GLU A 237 -2.02 3.31 22.54
N GLN A 238 -1.78 4.51 22.01
CA GLN A 238 -2.66 5.12 21.01
C GLN A 238 -2.64 4.37 19.67
N LEU A 239 -1.48 3.89 19.22
CA LEU A 239 -1.35 3.14 17.96
C LEU A 239 -1.91 1.72 18.05
N LEU A 240 -1.61 1.02 19.14
CA LEU A 240 -1.95 -0.38 19.34
C LEU A 240 -3.37 -0.55 19.92
N GLY A 241 -3.90 0.50 20.54
CA GLY A 241 -5.26 0.51 21.09
C GLY A 241 -5.50 -0.62 22.09
N LYS A 242 -6.43 -1.52 21.78
CA LYS A 242 -6.75 -2.69 22.62
C LYS A 242 -5.61 -3.69 22.67
N ALA A 243 -4.76 -3.76 21.64
CA ALA A 243 -3.62 -4.68 21.61
C ALA A 243 -2.59 -4.35 22.70
N ALA A 244 -2.39 -3.07 23.02
CA ALA A 244 -1.53 -2.66 24.15
C ALA A 244 -2.02 -3.21 25.50
N LYS A 245 -3.32 -3.50 25.62
CA LYS A 245 -3.96 -4.08 26.80
C LYS A 245 -4.04 -5.61 26.77
N GLY A 246 -3.43 -6.25 25.77
CA GLY A 246 -3.38 -7.71 25.63
C GLY A 246 -4.43 -8.33 24.71
N ASP A 247 -5.14 -7.54 23.91
CA ASP A 247 -5.96 -8.09 22.82
C ASP A 247 -5.04 -8.66 21.73
N LEU A 248 -5.04 -9.98 21.57
CA LEU A 248 -4.26 -10.70 20.55
C LEU A 248 -5.15 -11.21 19.41
N GLY A 249 -6.38 -10.70 19.31
CA GLY A 249 -7.38 -11.24 18.41
C GLY A 249 -7.82 -12.64 18.85
N ASP A 250 -7.99 -13.52 17.88
CA ASP A 250 -8.40 -14.89 18.11
C ASP A 250 -7.21 -15.80 18.34
N THR A 251 -6.94 -16.05 19.62
CA THR A 251 -5.85 -16.95 20.01
C THR A 251 -6.13 -18.41 19.66
N SER A 252 -7.36 -18.77 19.27
CA SER A 252 -7.70 -20.14 18.85
C SER A 252 -7.37 -20.44 17.39
N ASP A 253 -7.33 -19.41 16.54
CA ASP A 253 -7.00 -19.54 15.12
C ASP A 253 -5.50 -19.39 14.92
N THR A 254 -4.83 -20.32 14.27
CA THR A 254 -3.37 -20.27 14.06
C THR A 254 -2.94 -19.23 13.01
N ARG A 255 -3.89 -18.71 12.21
CA ARG A 255 -3.59 -17.75 11.14
C ARG A 255 -3.35 -16.34 11.69
N LYS A 256 -2.30 -15.67 11.20
CA LYS A 256 -1.99 -14.26 11.52
C LYS A 256 -3.04 -13.30 10.97
N VAL A 257 -3.55 -13.56 9.77
CA VAL A 257 -4.61 -12.77 9.13
C VAL A 257 -5.73 -13.70 8.68
N VAL A 258 -6.96 -13.32 9.00
CA VAL A 258 -8.17 -14.03 8.56
C VAL A 258 -9.05 -13.01 7.84
N VAL A 259 -9.15 -13.14 6.52
CA VAL A 259 -10.10 -12.36 5.73
C VAL A 259 -11.49 -12.95 5.97
N THR A 260 -12.37 -12.19 6.61
CA THR A 260 -13.69 -12.67 7.02
C THR A 260 -14.76 -12.41 5.98
N GLU A 261 -14.72 -11.26 5.31
CA GLU A 261 -15.76 -10.83 4.39
C GLU A 261 -15.15 -10.12 3.16
N PHE A 262 -15.60 -10.50 1.98
CA PHE A 262 -15.39 -9.79 0.73
C PHE A 262 -16.73 -9.31 0.22
N LYS A 263 -16.89 -7.99 0.12
CA LYS A 263 -18.14 -7.33 -0.25
C LYS A 263 -17.93 -6.40 -1.43
N VAL A 264 -18.88 -6.41 -2.37
CA VAL A 264 -18.94 -5.47 -3.48
C VAL A 264 -20.14 -4.56 -3.25
N VAL A 265 -19.86 -3.26 -3.11
CA VAL A 265 -20.88 -2.23 -2.94
C VAL A 265 -21.05 -1.47 -4.24
N PHE A 266 -22.29 -1.35 -4.70
CA PHE A 266 -22.62 -0.62 -5.92
C PHE A 266 -22.97 0.84 -5.61
N GLU A 267 -22.58 1.74 -6.52
CA GLU A 267 -22.98 3.15 -6.44
C GLU A 267 -24.49 3.33 -6.61
N ASP A 268 -25.08 2.53 -7.50
CA ASP A 268 -26.51 2.48 -7.70
C ASP A 268 -27.19 1.68 -6.59
N LYS A 269 -28.07 2.35 -5.83
CA LYS A 269 -28.87 1.73 -4.76
C LYS A 269 -29.90 0.72 -5.27
N GLY A 270 -30.14 0.65 -6.58
CA GLY A 270 -31.01 -0.34 -7.20
C GLY A 270 -30.39 -1.74 -7.29
N SER A 271 -29.05 -1.86 -7.20
CA SER A 271 -28.35 -3.15 -7.26
C SER A 271 -28.00 -3.64 -5.85
N PRO A 272 -28.33 -4.89 -5.47
CA PRO A 272 -27.97 -5.40 -4.15
C PRO A 272 -26.46 -5.60 -4.04
N ASP A 273 -25.91 -5.22 -2.88
CA ASP A 273 -24.52 -5.53 -2.53
C ASP A 273 -24.29 -7.05 -2.57
N GLN A 274 -23.15 -7.47 -3.10
CA GLN A 274 -22.76 -8.88 -3.13
C GLN A 274 -21.77 -9.14 -2.01
N VAL A 275 -22.13 -9.99 -1.05
CA VAL A 275 -21.35 -10.27 0.16
C VAL A 275 -20.94 -11.74 0.20
N PHE A 276 -19.66 -12.00 0.45
CA PHE A 276 -19.10 -13.34 0.55
C PHE A 276 -18.30 -13.46 1.84
N ASN A 277 -18.59 -14.48 2.64
CA ASN A 277 -17.81 -14.80 3.82
C ASN A 277 -16.61 -15.64 3.39
N LEU A 278 -15.41 -15.24 3.76
CA LEU A 278 -14.15 -15.90 3.38
C LEU A 278 -13.40 -16.47 4.60
N ASP A 279 -14.04 -16.48 5.76
CA ASP A 279 -13.54 -17.07 7.00
C ASP A 279 -13.37 -18.60 6.91
N THR A 280 -14.14 -19.23 6.02
CA THR A 280 -14.21 -20.67 5.78
C THR A 280 -13.91 -21.03 4.33
N GLU A 281 -13.35 -22.22 4.10
CA GLU A 281 -13.07 -22.74 2.76
C GLU A 281 -14.35 -22.91 1.92
N GLU A 282 -15.47 -23.24 2.55
CA GLU A 282 -16.78 -23.34 1.90
C GLU A 282 -17.24 -22.00 1.32
N GLY A 283 -16.98 -20.91 2.06
CA GLY A 283 -17.28 -19.55 1.62
C GLY A 283 -16.44 -19.14 0.40
N VAL A 284 -15.16 -19.47 0.41
CA VAL A 284 -14.27 -19.30 -0.75
C VAL A 284 -14.75 -20.12 -1.94
N ALA A 285 -15.10 -21.38 -1.73
CA ALA A 285 -15.61 -22.27 -2.78
C ALA A 285 -16.92 -21.74 -3.40
N LYS A 286 -17.81 -21.15 -2.57
CA LYS A 286 -19.01 -20.45 -3.04
C LYS A 286 -18.69 -19.28 -3.95
N LEU A 287 -17.75 -18.41 -3.55
CA LEU A 287 -17.33 -17.28 -4.38
C LEU A 287 -16.71 -17.75 -5.72
N THR A 288 -15.91 -18.82 -5.71
CA THR A 288 -15.35 -19.41 -6.94
C THR A 288 -16.44 -19.99 -7.85
N ALA A 289 -17.47 -20.61 -7.27
CA ALA A 289 -18.58 -21.22 -7.99
C ALA A 289 -19.55 -20.17 -8.58
N ASP A 290 -20.06 -19.27 -7.73
CA ASP A 290 -21.09 -18.29 -8.05
C ASP A 290 -20.51 -17.11 -8.84
N GLY A 291 -19.31 -16.65 -8.44
CA GLY A 291 -18.66 -15.48 -9.00
C GLY A 291 -19.37 -14.17 -8.67
N LEU A 292 -18.87 -13.09 -9.26
CA LEU A 292 -19.45 -11.76 -9.21
C LEU A 292 -20.19 -11.43 -10.49
N GLN A 293 -21.28 -10.68 -10.38
CA GLN A 293 -21.96 -10.10 -11.52
C GLN A 293 -21.90 -8.58 -11.46
N LEU A 294 -21.32 -7.95 -12.49
CA LEU A 294 -21.23 -6.49 -12.59
C LEU A 294 -22.03 -6.02 -13.81
N LYS A 295 -22.86 -5.00 -13.63
CA LYS A 295 -23.47 -4.30 -14.77
C LYS A 295 -22.43 -3.44 -15.45
N GLU A 296 -22.42 -3.43 -16.78
CA GLU A 296 -21.47 -2.62 -17.54
C GLU A 296 -21.59 -1.13 -17.19
N GLY A 297 -20.45 -0.45 -17.03
CA GLY A 297 -20.43 0.97 -16.65
C GLY A 297 -20.91 1.26 -15.23
N ALA A 298 -21.24 0.25 -14.41
CA ALA A 298 -21.64 0.48 -13.03
C ALA A 298 -20.45 0.90 -12.16
N GLY A 299 -20.68 1.90 -11.30
CA GLY A 299 -19.79 2.23 -10.20
C GLY A 299 -19.85 1.16 -9.12
N PHE A 300 -18.69 0.63 -8.72
CA PHE A 300 -18.56 -0.35 -7.64
C PHE A 300 -17.32 -0.06 -6.78
N ARG A 301 -17.33 -0.53 -5.54
CA ARG A 301 -16.15 -0.55 -4.66
C ARG A 301 -16.08 -1.88 -3.91
N PHE A 302 -14.87 -2.31 -3.61
CA PHE A 302 -14.64 -3.46 -2.74
C PHE A 302 -14.61 -3.01 -1.28
N GLU A 303 -15.27 -3.74 -0.41
CA GLU A 303 -15.20 -3.65 1.04
C GLU A 303 -14.68 -4.99 1.57
N LEU A 304 -13.54 -4.97 2.21
CA LEU A 304 -12.87 -6.12 2.79
C LEU A 304 -12.97 -6.01 4.31
N LYS A 305 -13.35 -7.10 4.97
CA LYS A 305 -13.17 -7.24 6.42
C LYS A 305 -12.17 -8.33 6.71
N PHE A 306 -11.24 -8.04 7.60
CA PHE A 306 -10.22 -9.00 8.02
C PHE A 306 -9.86 -8.78 9.48
N ARG A 307 -9.40 -9.85 10.11
CA ARG A 307 -8.95 -9.85 11.50
C ARG A 307 -7.47 -10.19 11.53
N VAL A 308 -6.75 -9.56 12.46
CA VAL A 308 -5.33 -9.81 12.71
C VAL A 308 -5.19 -10.44 14.08
N ASN A 309 -4.44 -11.55 14.15
CA ASN A 309 -4.23 -12.33 15.36
C ASN A 309 -2.74 -12.41 15.71
N HIS A 310 -2.45 -12.69 16.99
CA HIS A 310 -1.13 -12.98 17.57
C HIS A 310 -0.13 -11.82 17.59
N GLU A 311 0.17 -11.23 16.44
CA GLU A 311 1.27 -10.27 16.28
C GLU A 311 0.94 -9.16 15.27
N ILE A 312 1.73 -8.08 15.31
CA ILE A 312 1.52 -6.94 14.41
C ILE A 312 1.77 -7.39 12.97
N LEU A 313 0.79 -7.09 12.13
CA LEU A 313 0.86 -7.27 10.70
C LEU A 313 1.44 -6.02 10.06
N THR A 314 2.54 -6.16 9.34
CA THR A 314 3.19 -5.05 8.65
C THR A 314 2.94 -5.14 7.15
N GLY A 315 2.57 -4.00 6.55
CA GLY A 315 2.51 -3.86 5.09
C GLY A 315 1.59 -4.84 4.36
N LEU A 316 0.38 -5.09 4.89
CA LEU A 316 -0.64 -5.88 4.21
C LEU A 316 -0.96 -5.26 2.84
N LYS A 317 -0.96 -6.11 1.81
CA LYS A 317 -1.23 -5.78 0.41
C LYS A 317 -2.36 -6.66 -0.11
N PHE A 318 -3.26 -6.03 -0.87
CA PHE A 318 -4.29 -6.70 -1.64
C PHE A 318 -3.94 -6.58 -3.12
N ILE A 319 -3.87 -7.73 -3.79
CA ILE A 319 -3.52 -7.85 -5.21
C ILE A 319 -4.73 -8.42 -5.93
N ASN A 320 -5.33 -7.63 -6.82
CA ASN A 320 -6.41 -8.06 -7.70
C ASN A 320 -5.87 -8.22 -9.14
N LYS A 321 -6.02 -9.42 -9.70
CA LYS A 321 -5.62 -9.73 -11.08
C LYS A 321 -6.81 -10.20 -11.88
N THR A 322 -7.22 -9.44 -12.89
CA THR A 322 -8.39 -9.75 -13.72
C THR A 322 -7.97 -9.97 -15.17
N LYS A 323 -8.41 -11.08 -15.78
CA LYS A 323 -8.05 -11.48 -17.15
C LYS A 323 -9.26 -11.93 -17.97
N LYS A 324 -9.31 -11.50 -19.24
CA LYS A 324 -10.24 -11.98 -20.27
C LYS A 324 -9.56 -11.98 -21.63
N GLY A 325 -9.22 -13.16 -22.13
CA GLY A 325 -8.49 -13.31 -23.39
C GLY A 325 -7.16 -12.56 -23.36
N ILE A 326 -7.01 -11.57 -24.25
CA ILE A 326 -5.84 -10.69 -24.33
C ILE A 326 -5.86 -9.54 -23.30
N PHE A 327 -7.02 -9.23 -22.70
CA PHE A 327 -7.13 -8.18 -21.71
C PHE A 327 -6.69 -8.71 -20.35
N SER A 328 -5.72 -8.04 -19.73
CA SER A 328 -5.23 -8.35 -18.38
C SER A 328 -5.02 -7.05 -17.62
N GLN A 329 -5.50 -7.01 -16.39
CA GLN A 329 -5.34 -5.90 -15.46
C GLN A 329 -4.85 -6.46 -14.13
N SER A 330 -3.89 -5.79 -13.51
CA SER A 330 -3.38 -6.10 -12.16
C SER A 330 -3.39 -4.82 -11.37
N GLU A 331 -3.96 -4.87 -10.17
CA GLU A 331 -3.99 -3.77 -9.23
C GLU A 331 -3.43 -4.23 -7.90
N ASP A 332 -2.35 -3.59 -7.46
CA ASP A 332 -1.65 -3.91 -6.23
C ASP A 332 -1.85 -2.74 -5.26
N VAL A 333 -2.58 -2.98 -4.16
CA VAL A 333 -3.00 -1.96 -3.21
C VAL A 333 -2.39 -2.25 -1.84
N VAL A 334 -1.55 -1.35 -1.35
CA VAL A 334 -1.05 -1.40 0.03
C VAL A 334 -2.16 -0.94 0.96
N ILE A 335 -2.64 -1.86 1.81
CA ILE A 335 -3.66 -1.58 2.82
C ILE A 335 -3.02 -0.88 4.02
N GLY A 336 -1.90 -1.41 4.52
CA GLY A 336 -1.14 -0.83 5.64
C GLY A 336 -0.73 -1.84 6.70
N SER A 337 -0.40 -1.35 7.89
CA SER A 337 0.00 -2.17 9.05
C SER A 337 -1.09 -2.14 10.12
N PHE A 338 -1.33 -3.28 10.78
CA PHE A 338 -2.45 -3.51 11.68
C PHE A 338 -1.99 -4.25 12.93
N ALA A 339 -2.45 -3.81 14.09
CA ALA A 339 -2.22 -4.52 15.34
C ALA A 339 -3.23 -5.69 15.48
N PRO A 340 -2.91 -6.73 16.27
CA PRO A 340 -3.89 -7.75 16.63
C PRO A 340 -5.13 -7.14 17.26
N ALA A 341 -6.31 -7.60 16.87
CA ALA A 341 -7.57 -7.11 17.43
C ALA A 341 -8.65 -8.18 17.31
N THR A 342 -9.48 -8.30 18.36
CA THR A 342 -10.65 -9.18 18.34
C THR A 342 -11.71 -8.68 17.34
N GLU A 343 -11.85 -7.36 17.22
CA GLU A 343 -12.75 -6.71 16.27
C GLU A 343 -12.13 -6.68 14.86
N PRO A 344 -12.87 -7.08 13.80
CA PRO A 344 -12.37 -7.03 12.44
C PRO A 344 -12.11 -5.61 11.95
N TYR A 345 -11.02 -5.41 11.23
CA TYR A 345 -10.75 -4.21 10.47
C TYR A 345 -11.58 -4.20 9.18
N SER A 346 -11.96 -3.00 8.73
CA SER A 346 -12.65 -2.79 7.46
C SER A 346 -11.80 -1.92 6.54
N PHE A 347 -11.65 -2.34 5.29
CA PHE A 347 -10.95 -1.60 4.25
C PHE A 347 -11.85 -1.46 3.02
N ALA A 348 -11.82 -0.30 2.37
CA ALA A 348 -12.58 -0.05 1.15
C ALA A 348 -11.65 0.39 0.02
N PHE A 349 -11.87 -0.14 -1.18
CA PHE A 349 -11.12 0.18 -2.38
C PHE A 349 -12.05 0.44 -3.58
N PRO A 350 -11.96 1.62 -4.24
CA PRO A 350 -11.14 2.77 -3.85
C PRO A 350 -11.65 3.38 -2.53
N ARG A 351 -10.75 4.03 -1.76
CA ARG A 351 -11.11 4.65 -0.47
C ARG A 351 -12.16 5.75 -0.63
N TYR A 352 -12.13 6.45 -1.76
CA TYR A 352 -13.05 7.51 -2.12
C TYR A 352 -13.61 7.24 -3.52
N GLY A 353 -14.92 7.48 -3.71
CA GLY A 353 -15.60 7.24 -4.98
C GLY A 353 -15.83 5.76 -5.27
N PHE A 354 -15.89 5.43 -6.56
CA PHE A 354 -16.17 4.10 -7.08
C PHE A 354 -15.27 3.80 -8.30
N ASN A 355 -14.90 2.54 -8.45
CA ASN A 355 -14.36 2.01 -9.70
C ASN A 355 -15.48 1.83 -10.71
N ASN A 356 -15.17 1.89 -12.01
CA ASN A 356 -16.16 1.71 -13.06
C ASN A 356 -15.96 0.37 -13.76
N ALA A 357 -17.02 -0.44 -13.83
CA ALA A 357 -17.00 -1.66 -14.62
C ALA A 357 -16.83 -1.30 -16.11
N PRO A 358 -15.98 -2.00 -16.88
CA PRO A 358 -15.76 -1.65 -18.28
C PRO A 358 -17.05 -1.83 -19.08
N ALA A 359 -17.31 -0.88 -19.99
CA ALA A 359 -18.54 -0.81 -20.76
C ALA A 359 -18.32 -1.06 -22.25
N GLY A 360 -19.32 -1.67 -22.91
CA GLY A 360 -19.31 -1.92 -24.34
C GLY A 360 -19.20 -3.40 -24.70
N MET A 361 -19.68 -3.73 -25.89
CA MET A 361 -19.91 -5.10 -26.34
C MET A 361 -18.66 -6.00 -26.26
N MET A 362 -17.46 -5.45 -26.47
CA MET A 362 -16.19 -6.18 -26.40
C MET A 362 -15.78 -6.55 -24.97
N PHE A 363 -16.18 -5.74 -23.98
CA PHE A 363 -15.83 -5.94 -22.57
C PHE A 363 -16.85 -6.81 -21.83
N ARG A 364 -18.09 -6.93 -22.31
CA ARG A 364 -19.08 -7.88 -21.76
C ARG A 364 -18.62 -9.34 -21.83
N GLY A 365 -18.90 -10.14 -20.80
CA GLY A 365 -18.51 -11.55 -20.73
C GLY A 365 -17.93 -11.95 -19.38
N VAL A 366 -17.31 -13.13 -19.33
CA VAL A 366 -16.73 -13.68 -18.09
C VAL A 366 -15.22 -13.42 -18.07
N TYR A 367 -14.77 -12.82 -16.98
CA TYR A 367 -13.37 -12.62 -16.63
C TYR A 367 -12.98 -13.63 -15.57
N LYS A 368 -11.72 -14.07 -15.59
CA LYS A 368 -11.10 -14.78 -14.47
C LYS A 368 -10.39 -13.74 -13.60
N ALA A 369 -10.78 -13.67 -12.34
CA ALA A 369 -10.14 -12.82 -11.33
C ALA A 369 -9.39 -13.69 -10.31
N ILE A 370 -8.28 -13.18 -9.80
CA ILE A 370 -7.48 -13.79 -8.73
C ILE A 370 -7.21 -12.68 -7.72
N ASP A 371 -7.66 -12.91 -6.48
CA ASP A 371 -7.36 -12.05 -5.35
C ASP A 371 -6.29 -12.71 -4.49
N LYS A 372 -5.36 -11.90 -4.00
CA LYS A 372 -4.26 -12.35 -3.16
C LYS A 372 -3.93 -11.34 -2.06
N PHE A 373 -3.74 -11.86 -0.85
CA PHE A 373 -3.37 -11.11 0.34
C PHE A 373 -1.95 -11.50 0.77
N THR A 374 -1.04 -10.53 0.81
CA THR A 374 0.36 -10.73 1.22
C THR A 374 0.81 -9.64 2.18
N ASP A 375 1.78 -9.91 3.04
CA ASP A 375 2.38 -8.90 3.93
C ASP A 375 3.78 -8.45 3.48
N SER A 376 4.45 -7.61 4.28
CA SER A 376 5.85 -7.21 4.04
C SER A 376 6.84 -8.37 4.17
N ASP A 377 6.50 -9.34 5.02
CA ASP A 377 7.37 -10.47 5.37
C ASP A 377 7.36 -11.56 4.27
N GLY A 378 6.52 -11.36 3.24
CA GLY A 378 6.37 -12.28 2.11
C GLY A 378 5.40 -13.42 2.37
N ASN A 379 4.67 -13.41 3.48
CA ASN A 379 3.69 -14.45 3.79
C ASN A 379 2.43 -14.24 2.94
N GLU A 380 1.90 -15.36 2.44
CA GLU A 380 0.63 -15.39 1.72
C GLU A 380 -0.48 -15.81 2.69
N HIS A 381 -1.44 -14.91 2.94
CA HIS A 381 -2.50 -15.15 3.93
C HIS A 381 -3.74 -15.79 3.31
N LEU A 382 -4.10 -15.37 2.09
CA LEU A 382 -5.23 -15.92 1.35
C LEU A 382 -5.05 -15.65 -0.14
N THR A 383 -5.28 -16.66 -0.97
CA THR A 383 -5.36 -16.54 -2.42
C THR A 383 -6.56 -17.35 -2.92
N TYR A 384 -7.42 -16.74 -3.75
CA TYR A 384 -8.53 -17.44 -4.38
C TYR A 384 -8.80 -16.88 -5.78
N ASP A 385 -9.33 -17.74 -6.65
CA ASP A 385 -9.81 -17.32 -7.97
C ASP A 385 -11.34 -17.37 -8.05
N TYR A 386 -11.91 -16.45 -8.81
CA TYR A 386 -13.34 -16.32 -8.99
C TYR A 386 -13.66 -15.75 -10.36
N LYS A 387 -14.93 -15.84 -10.76
CA LYS A 387 -15.39 -15.36 -12.07
C LYS A 387 -16.04 -14.00 -11.89
N VAL A 388 -15.75 -13.06 -12.79
CA VAL A 388 -16.47 -11.77 -12.85
C VAL A 388 -17.23 -11.72 -14.17
N LYS A 389 -18.55 -11.67 -14.11
CA LYS A 389 -19.43 -11.62 -15.27
C LYS A 389 -19.92 -10.19 -15.48
N ILE A 390 -19.48 -9.57 -16.57
CA ILE A 390 -19.95 -8.26 -17.00
C ILE A 390 -21.18 -8.42 -17.88
N VAL A 391 -22.32 -7.95 -17.39
CA VAL A 391 -23.64 -8.01 -18.03
C VAL A 391 -24.12 -6.62 -18.43
N ARG A 392 -25.20 -6.58 -19.22
CA ARG A 392 -25.83 -5.34 -19.68
C ARG A 392 -26.64 -4.67 -18.58
#